data_AF-A0A962IEZ6-F1
#
_entry.id   AF-A0A962IEZ6-F1
#
_cell.length_a   1.000
_cell.length_b   1.000
_cell.length_c   1.000
_cell.angle_alpha   90.00
_cell.angle_beta   90.00
_cell.angle_gamma   90.00
#
_symmetry.space_group_name_H-M   'P 1'
#
loop_
_entity.id
_entity.type
_entity.pdbx_description
1 polymer ?
#
loop_
_entity_poly.entity_id
_entity_poly.type
_entity_poly.pdbx_seq_one_letter_code
_entity_poly.pdbx_strand_id
1 'polypeptide(L)'
;MLLLTVPVVYPLVQSAGFDPIWFGIVAVITVEMGLITPPVGMNVFVIKSVAPHVPIQTIFKGVFPFVLSDIVRLLLIISFPALAVGLLG
;
A
#
# COMPACT_ATOMS: atom_id res chain seq x y z
N MET A 1 -6.98 -4.24 8.79
CA MET A 1 -6.05 -5.39 8.91
C MET A 1 -4.78 -5.02 9.65
N LEU A 2 -4.12 -3.90 9.31
CA LEU A 2 -2.94 -3.38 10.03
C LEU A 2 -3.05 -3.42 11.56
N LEU A 3 -4.17 -2.98 12.16
CA LEU A 3 -4.36 -2.97 13.62
C LEU A 3 -4.20 -4.35 14.29
N LEU A 4 -4.56 -5.43 13.59
CA LEU A 4 -4.42 -6.79 14.10
C LEU A 4 -3.04 -7.38 13.75
N THR A 5 -2.53 -7.07 12.56
CA THR A 5 -1.28 -7.66 12.05
C THR A 5 -0.04 -7.03 12.68
N VAL A 6 -0.05 -5.72 12.92
CA VAL A 6 1.11 -4.99 13.47
C VAL A 6 1.55 -5.54 14.83
N PRO A 7 0.73 -5.64 15.89
CA PRO A 7 1.20 -6.11 17.20
C PRO A 7 1.71 -7.56 17.19
N VAL A 8 1.24 -8.38 16.24
CA VAL A 8 1.68 -9.78 16.08
C VAL A 8 3.03 -9.84 15.34
N VAL A 9 3.23 -9.01 14.31
CA VAL A 9 4.43 -9.05 13.45
C VAL A 9 5.54 -8.14 13.99
N TYR A 10 5.21 -7.10 14.74
CA TYR A 10 6.15 -6.16 15.37
C TYR A 10 7.30 -6.84 16.15
N PRO A 11 7.05 -7.81 17.06
CA PRO A 11 8.13 -8.47 17.78
C PRO A 11 9.04 -9.30 16.85
N LEU A 12 8.51 -9.85 15.75
CA LEU A 12 9.28 -10.57 14.74
C LEU A 12 10.18 -9.63 13.92
N VAL A 13 9.67 -8.44 13.59
CA VAL A 13 10.43 -7.41 12.86
C VAL A 13 11.60 -6.91 13.70
N GLN A 14 11.35 -6.65 15.00
CA GLN A 14 12.41 -6.24 15.92
C GLN A 14 13.45 -7.34 16.15
N SER A 15 13.03 -8.61 16.30
CA SER A 15 13.98 -9.72 16.50
C SER A 15 14.81 -10.02 15.25
N ALA A 16 14.29 -9.72 14.06
CA ALA A 16 15.02 -9.80 12.80
C ALA A 16 15.96 -8.59 12.55
N GLY A 17 15.98 -7.59 13.44
CA GLY A 17 16.86 -6.42 13.34
C GLY A 17 16.38 -5.34 12.36
N PHE A 18 15.13 -5.38 11.92
CA PHE A 18 14.55 -4.36 11.05
C PHE A 18 14.00 -3.17 11.85
N ASP A 19 14.05 -1.98 11.24
CA ASP A 19 13.45 -0.78 11.80
C ASP A 19 11.90 -0.89 11.79
N PRO A 20 11.22 -0.74 12.93
CA PRO A 20 9.75 -0.84 12.99
C PRO A 20 9.00 0.26 12.23
N ILE A 21 9.60 1.45 12.09
CA ILE A 21 9.04 2.55 11.31
C ILE A 21 9.05 2.18 9.83
N TRP A 22 10.17 1.64 9.33
CA TRP A 22 10.26 1.14 7.95
C TRP A 22 9.19 0.07 7.68
N PHE A 23 9.03 -0.89 8.59
CA PHE A 23 7.99 -1.91 8.48
C PHE A 23 6.59 -1.30 8.46
N GLY A 24 6.31 -0.34 9.34
CA GLY A 24 5.03 0.37 9.37
C GLY A 24 4.72 1.06 8.05
N ILE A 25 5.70 1.76 7.46
CA ILE A 25 5.56 2.42 6.16
C ILE A 25 5.26 1.42 5.05
N VAL A 26 6.03 0.34 4.96
CA VAL A 26 5.81 -0.73 3.96
C VAL A 26 4.42 -1.35 4.11
N ALA A 27 3.99 -1.61 5.35
CA ALA A 27 2.70 -2.22 5.64
C ALA A 27 1.53 -1.27 5.28
N VAL A 28 1.66 0.03 5.55
CA VAL A 28 0.67 1.05 5.15
C VAL A 28 0.55 1.13 3.63
N ILE A 29 1.67 1.24 2.91
CA ILE A 29 1.67 1.30 1.44
C ILE A 29 1.02 0.05 0.84
N THR A 30 1.35 -1.13 1.37
CA THR A 30 0.78 -2.40 0.90
C THR A 30 -0.73 -2.47 1.08
N VAL A 31 -1.24 -1.97 2.22
CA VAL A 31 -2.69 -1.93 2.48
C VAL A 31 -3.39 -0.97 1.54
N GLU A 32 -2.86 0.24 1.36
CA GLU A 32 -3.41 1.24 0.44
C GLU A 32 -3.46 0.72 -1.01
N MET A 33 -2.40 0.06 -1.47
CA MET A 33 -2.38 -0.60 -2.78
C MET A 33 -3.49 -1.65 -2.94
N GLY A 34 -3.78 -2.40 -1.87
CA GLY A 34 -4.87 -3.38 -1.85
C GLY A 34 -6.26 -2.75 -2.01
N LEU A 35 -6.44 -1.50 -1.60
CA LEU A 35 -7.73 -0.78 -1.72
C LEU A 35 -8.01 -0.28 -3.14
N ILE A 36 -6.99 -0.15 -3.97
CA ILE A 36 -7.11 0.33 -5.36
C ILE A 36 -6.96 -0.78 -6.42
N THR A 37 -6.37 -1.93 -6.05
CA THR A 37 -6.10 -3.06 -6.96
C THR A 37 -7.19 -4.14 -6.86
N PRO A 38 -7.67 -4.73 -7.98
CA PRO A 38 -8.55 -5.91 -7.92
C PRO A 38 -7.83 -7.10 -7.26
N PRO A 39 -8.49 -7.91 -6.41
CA PRO A 39 -9.94 -8.13 -6.30
C PRO A 39 -10.66 -7.30 -5.23
N VAL A 40 -9.96 -6.67 -4.28
CA VAL A 40 -10.60 -5.92 -3.18
C VAL A 40 -11.07 -4.57 -3.68
N GLY A 41 -10.20 -3.78 -4.33
CA GLY A 41 -10.54 -2.60 -5.13
C GLY A 41 -11.57 -1.65 -4.53
N MET A 42 -11.65 -1.55 -3.20
CA MET A 42 -12.75 -0.91 -2.49
C MET A 42 -12.98 0.52 -2.98
N ASN A 43 -11.91 1.28 -3.19
CA ASN A 43 -11.99 2.65 -3.69
C ASN A 43 -12.57 2.69 -5.11
N VAL A 44 -12.21 1.74 -5.98
CA VAL A 44 -12.75 1.61 -7.34
C VAL A 44 -14.24 1.25 -7.32
N PHE A 45 -14.66 0.39 -6.40
CA PHE A 45 -16.08 0.04 -6.22
C PHE A 45 -16.90 1.20 -5.68
N VAL A 46 -16.34 2.04 -4.79
CA VAL A 46 -16.97 3.29 -4.35
C VAL A 46 -17.16 4.25 -5.53
N ILE A 47 -16.16 4.43 -6.40
CA ILE A 47 -16.34 5.26 -7.60
C ILE A 47 -17.43 4.69 -8.52
N LYS A 48 -17.50 3.36 -8.67
CA LYS A 48 -18.55 2.71 -9.46
C LYS A 48 -19.96 2.93 -8.90
N SER A 49 -20.12 3.06 -7.58
CA SER A 49 -21.44 3.35 -6.98
C SER A 49 -21.88 4.80 -7.22
N VAL A 50 -20.94 5.75 -7.26
CA VAL A 50 -21.21 7.16 -7.55
C VAL A 50 -21.38 7.43 -9.06
N ALA A 51 -20.69 6.67 -9.92
CA ALA A 51 -20.78 6.76 -11.37
C ALA A 51 -21.19 5.42 -12.03
N PRO A 52 -22.47 4.98 -11.91
CA PRO A 52 -22.92 3.67 -12.39
C PRO A 52 -22.80 3.48 -13.90
N HIS A 53 -22.81 4.56 -14.68
CA HIS A 53 -22.73 4.57 -16.14
C HIS A 53 -21.31 4.28 -16.66
N VAL A 54 -20.28 4.43 -15.84
CA VAL A 54 -18.89 4.17 -16.25
C VAL A 54 -18.57 2.68 -16.07
N PRO A 55 -18.08 1.96 -17.10
CA PRO A 55 -17.64 0.58 -16.96
C PRO A 55 -16.51 0.47 -15.94
N ILE A 56 -16.56 -0.56 -15.08
CA ILE A 56 -15.56 -0.73 -14.02
C ILE A 56 -14.15 -0.94 -14.60
N GLN A 57 -14.05 -1.53 -15.78
CA GLN A 57 -12.81 -1.70 -16.53
C GLN A 57 -12.17 -0.36 -16.89
N THR A 58 -12.97 0.67 -17.18
CA THR A 58 -12.46 2.02 -17.47
C THR A 58 -11.90 2.66 -16.21
N ILE A 59 -12.56 2.48 -15.07
CA ILE A 59 -12.09 2.98 -13.78
C ILE A 59 -10.76 2.29 -13.41
N PHE A 60 -10.67 0.96 -13.52
CA PHE A 60 -9.43 0.23 -13.28
C PHE A 60 -8.30 0.64 -14.20
N LYS A 61 -8.56 0.87 -15.50
CA LYS A 61 -7.55 1.39 -16.43
C LYS A 61 -7.05 2.78 -16.03
N GLY A 62 -7.93 3.65 -15.51
CA GLY A 62 -7.56 4.97 -15.01
C GLY A 62 -6.70 4.93 -13.74
N VAL A 63 -6.92 3.93 -12.88
CA VAL A 63 -6.17 3.76 -11.63
C VAL A 63 -4.84 3.03 -11.84
N PHE A 64 -4.71 2.24 -12.92
CA PHE A 64 -3.49 1.50 -13.26
C PHE A 64 -2.17 2.31 -13.21
N PRO A 65 -2.06 3.55 -13.74
CA PRO A 65 -0.83 4.34 -13.61
C PRO A 65 -0.47 4.65 -12.15
N PHE A 66 -1.46 4.83 -11.26
CA PHE A 66 -1.21 5.03 -9.84
C PHE A 66 -0.69 3.77 -9.17
N VAL A 67 -1.27 2.60 -9.51
CA VAL A 67 -0.76 1.30 -9.02
C VAL A 67 0.69 1.10 -9.43
N LEU A 68 1.05 1.43 -10.67
CA LEU A 68 2.42 1.31 -11.15
C LEU A 68 3.37 2.24 -10.40
N SER A 69 2.97 3.49 -10.16
CA SER A 69 3.73 4.44 -9.33
C SER A 69 3.92 3.92 -7.91
N ASP A 70 2.90 3.31 -7.32
CA ASP A 70 2.96 2.76 -5.97
C ASP A 70 3.88 1.55 -5.87
N ILE A 71 3.89 0.68 -6.87
CA ILE A 71 4.83 -0.45 -6.96
C ILE A 71 6.26 0.06 -7.05
N VAL A 72 6.54 1.06 -7.89
CA VAL A 72 7.88 1.64 -8.01
C VAL A 72 8.31 2.25 -6.68
N ARG A 73 7.43 3.03 -6.03
CA ARG A 73 7.68 3.61 -4.71
C ARG A 73 7.97 2.53 -3.65
N LEU A 74 7.17 1.46 -3.63
CA LEU A 74 7.35 0.35 -2.70
C LEU A 74 8.70 -0.34 -2.90
N LEU A 75 9.07 -0.64 -4.15
CA LEU A 75 10.37 -1.25 -4.47
C LEU A 75 11.55 -0.37 -4.07
N LEU A 76 11.43 0.95 -4.24
CA LEU A 76 12.46 1.90 -3.81
C LEU A 76 12.62 1.90 -2.28
N ILE A 77 11.53 1.90 -1.53
CA ILE A 77 11.55 1.88 -0.06
C ILE A 77 12.10 0.55 0.49
N ILE A 78 11.79 -0.57 -0.17
CA ILE A 78 12.33 -1.88 0.20
C ILE A 78 13.83 -1.96 -0.09
N SER A 79 14.26 -1.45 -1.25
CA SER A 79 15.67 -1.51 -1.67
C SER A 79 16.55 -0.50 -0.92
N PHE A 80 15.98 0.65 -0.55
CA PHE A 80 16.68 1.72 0.16
C PHE A 80 15.86 2.15 1.40
N PRO A 81 15.92 1.40 2.51
CA PRO A 81 15.24 1.74 3.76
C PRO A 81 15.58 3.14 4.27
N ALA A 82 16.78 3.65 3.95
CA ALA A 82 17.22 5.00 4.26
C ALA A 82 16.33 6.09 3.64
N LEU A 83 15.59 5.84 2.56
CA LEU A 83 14.61 6.80 2.03
C LEU A 83 13.39 6.97 2.94
N ALA A 84 13.03 5.91 3.67
CA ALA A 84 11.92 5.95 4.62
C ALA A 84 12.34 6.57 5.96
N VAL A 85 13.55 6.24 6.44
CA VAL A 85 14.07 6.71 7.72
C VAL A 85 14.70 8.10 7.62
N GLY A 86 15.37 8.41 6.51
CA GLY A 86 16.08 9.67 6.29
C GLY A 86 15.20 10.89 6.06
N LEU A 87 13.88 10.73 5.87
CA LEU A 87 12.92 11.84 5.83
C LEU A 87 12.41 12.23 7.24
N LEU A 88 12.64 11.38 8.24
CA LEU A 88 12.22 11.57 9.63
C LEU A 88 13.36 12.02 10.56
N GLY A 89 14.61 11.89 10.11
CA GLY A 89 15.83 12.25 10.84
C GLY A 89 16.32 13.67 10.58
#